data_AF-A0AAD9H6A5-F1
#
_entry.id   AF-A0AAD9H6A5-F1
#
_cell.length_a   1.000
_cell.length_b   1.000
_cell.length_c   1.000
_cell.angle_alpha   90.00
_cell.angle_beta   90.00
_cell.angle_gamma   90.00
#
_symmetry.space_group_name_H-M   'P 1'
#
loop_
_entity.id
_entity.type
_entity.pdbx_description
1 polymer ?
#
loop_
_entity_poly.entity_id
_entity_poly.type
_entity_poly.pdbx_seq_one_letter_code
_entity_poly.pdbx_strand_id
1 'polypeptide(L)' 'MVVAKDQAVVNLATTTLRLLYQPDSSNDDTEVDIVTMHGLGSDIDWTWTWKDGEKRVNWLQDLSMLLAKVPKSRITV' A
#
# COMPACT_ATOMS: atom_id res chain seq x y z
N MET A 1 37.35 -19.37 26.62
CA MET A 1 36.00 -18.80 26.82
C MET A 1 35.49 -18.33 25.47
N VAL A 2 34.73 -19.18 24.78
CA VAL A 2 34.16 -18.83 23.46
C VAL A 2 32.81 -18.17 23.73
N VAL A 3 32.69 -16.88 23.41
CA VAL A 3 31.40 -16.20 23.42
C VAL A 3 30.69 -16.58 22.13
N ALA A 4 29.75 -17.52 22.21
CA ALA A 4 28.79 -17.73 21.13
C ALA A 4 27.88 -16.48 21.11
N LYS A 5 27.99 -15.69 20.04
CA LYS A 5 26.98 -14.66 19.77
C LYS A 5 25.73 -15.41 19.32
N ASP A 6 24.73 -15.41 20.19
CA ASP A 6 23.40 -15.90 19.89
C ASP A 6 22.87 -15.07 18.71
N GLN A 7 22.92 -15.67 17.53
CA GLN A 7 22.45 -15.04 16.32
C GLN A 7 20.94 -15.21 16.34
N ALA A 8 20.27 -14.21 16.94
CA ALA A 8 18.82 -14.10 16.91
C ALA A 8 18.38 -14.20 15.44
N VAL A 9 17.86 -15.37 15.06
CA VAL A 9 17.18 -15.55 13.79
C VAL A 9 15.88 -14.78 13.92
N VAL A 10 15.92 -13.50 13.54
CA VAL A 10 14.70 -12.73 13.34
C VAL A 10 14.01 -13.35 12.14
N ASN A 11 13.00 -14.18 12.39
CA ASN A 11 12.07 -14.61 11.37
C ASN A 11 11.25 -13.37 10.99
N LEU A 12 11.79 -12.57 10.08
CA LEU A 12 11.04 -11.56 9.36
C LEU A 12 10.05 -12.34 8.49
N ALA A 13 8.87 -12.62 9.03
CA ALA A 13 7.74 -13.01 8.20
C ALA A 13 7.71 -12.03 7.04
N THR A 14 7.95 -12.51 5.82
CA THR A 14 7.94 -11.66 4.62
C THR A 14 6.50 -11.22 4.40
N THR A 15 6.09 -10.14 5.06
CA THR A 15 4.83 -9.46 4.81
C THR A 15 4.85 -9.08 3.33
N THR A 16 4.04 -9.78 2.54
CA THR A 16 3.96 -9.53 1.11
C THR A 16 3.08 -8.30 0.92
N LEU A 17 3.68 -7.21 0.43
CA LEU A 17 2.92 -6.05 -0.02
C LEU A 17 2.05 -6.49 -1.20
N ARG A 18 0.75 -6.21 -1.13
CA ARG A 18 -0.21 -6.55 -2.18
C ARG A 18 -0.24 -5.43 -3.21
N LEU A 19 -0.30 -5.77 -4.49
CA LEU A 19 -0.60 -4.79 -5.54
C LEU A 19 -2.08 -4.39 -5.47
N LEU A 20 -2.34 -3.10 -5.27
CA LEU A 20 -3.70 -2.54 -5.24
C LEU A 20 -4.09 -1.90 -6.57
N TYR A 21 -3.17 -1.18 -7.20
CA TYR A 21 -3.39 -0.48 -8.47
C TYR A 21 -2.11 -0.45 -9.30
N GLN A 22 -2.27 -0.61 -10.61
CA GLN A 22 -1.23 -0.41 -11.63
C GLN A 22 -1.88 0.21 -12.87
N PRO A 23 -1.24 1.20 -13.53
CA PRO A 23 -1.77 1.80 -14.76
C PRO A 23 -1.73 0.81 -15.93
N ASP A 24 -2.69 0.95 -16.87
CA ASP A 24 -2.96 -0.03 -17.94
C ASP A 24 -1.97 -0.02 -19.12
N SER A 25 -0.99 0.89 -19.20
CA SER A 25 -0.18 1.05 -20.42
C SER A 25 1.13 0.26 -20.40
N SER A 26 1.26 -0.63 -21.36
CA SER A 26 2.42 -1.48 -21.67
C SER A 26 3.71 -0.73 -22.04
N ASN A 27 3.73 0.62 -22.04
CA ASN A 27 4.86 1.45 -22.46
C ASN A 27 5.07 2.71 -21.57
N ASP A 28 4.27 2.94 -20.52
CA ASP A 28 4.58 3.99 -19.53
C ASP A 28 5.23 3.32 -18.33
N ASP A 29 6.51 3.62 -18.12
CA ASP A 29 7.16 3.32 -16.85
C ASP A 29 6.35 3.96 -15.72
N THR A 30 5.97 3.15 -14.73
CA THR A 30 5.47 3.67 -13.46
C THR A 30 6.44 4.75 -12.97
N GLU A 31 5.98 5.99 -12.86
CA GLU A 31 6.83 7.11 -12.45
C GLU A 31 6.96 7.15 -10.92
N VAL A 32 5.94 6.68 -10.21
CA VAL A 32 5.87 6.75 -8.74
C VAL A 32 5.36 5.44 -8.14
N ASP A 33 6.11 4.90 -7.20
CA ASP A 33 5.65 3.85 -6.30
C ASP A 33 5.07 4.44 -5.02
N ILE A 34 3.84 4.07 -4.70
CA ILE A 34 3.15 4.46 -3.47
C ILE A 34 2.92 3.21 -2.62
N VAL A 35 3.63 3.11 -1.51
CA VAL A 35 3.43 2.07 -0.50
C VAL A 35 2.60 2.66 0.63
N THR A 36 1.45 2.05 0.93
CA THR A 36 0.59 2.51 2.03
C THR A 36 0.50 1.47 3.13
N MET A 37 0.41 1.91 4.38
CA MET A 37 0.28 1.06 5.54
C MET A 37 -0.97 1.46 6.31
N HIS A 38 -1.77 0.48 6.73
CA HIS A 38 -2.90 0.74 7.61
C HIS A 38 -2.47 0.82 9.08
N GLY A 39 -3.28 1.52 9.89
CA GLY A 39 -3.07 1.60 11.34
C GLY A 39 -3.38 0.28 12.05
N LEU A 40 -2.95 0.17 13.31
CA LEU A 40 -3.33 -0.96 14.17
C LEU A 40 -4.85 -1.00 14.39
N GLY A 41 -5.42 -2.20 14.37
CA GLY A 41 -6.88 -2.38 14.42
C GLY A 41 -7.60 -1.84 13.20
N SER A 42 -6.86 -1.47 12.14
CA SER A 42 -7.39 -1.04 10.86
C SER A 42 -7.23 -2.07 9.75
N ASP A 43 -7.99 -1.90 8.67
CA ASP A 43 -7.93 -2.75 7.49
C ASP A 43 -7.83 -1.90 6.21
N ILE A 44 -7.23 -2.47 5.17
CA ILE A 44 -7.08 -1.83 3.87
C ILE A 44 -8.42 -1.34 3.28
N ASP A 45 -9.51 -2.08 3.48
CA ASP A 45 -10.80 -1.80 2.85
C ASP A 45 -11.47 -0.53 3.39
N TRP A 46 -11.01 -0.02 4.53
CA TRP A 46 -11.62 1.15 5.16
C TRP A 46 -10.66 2.21 5.69
N THR A 47 -9.36 1.93 5.84
CA THR A 47 -8.36 2.90 6.31
C THR A 47 -8.36 4.17 5.44
N TRP A 48 -8.42 4.00 4.13
CA TRP A 48 -8.38 5.09 3.15
C TRP A 48 -9.76 5.50 2.65
N THR A 49 -10.82 5.09 3.35
CA THR A 49 -12.18 5.43 2.98
C THR A 49 -12.64 6.65 3.76
N TRP A 50 -12.89 7.75 3.04
CA TRP A 50 -13.61 8.89 3.58
C TRP A 50 -15.13 8.64 3.51
N LYS A 51 -15.84 9.05 4.55
CA LYS A 51 -17.29 8.89 4.69
C LYS A 51 -17.94 10.22 5.09
N ASP A 52 -19.02 10.57 4.42
CA ASP A 52 -19.86 11.75 4.73
C ASP A 52 -21.32 11.42 4.39
N GLY A 53 -22.13 11.14 5.42
CA GLY A 53 -23.47 10.58 5.24
C GLY A 53 -23.45 9.27 4.45
N GLU A 54 -24.18 9.23 3.34
CA GLU A 54 -24.20 8.09 2.41
C GLU A 54 -22.98 8.06 1.47
N LYS A 55 -22.23 9.16 1.37
CA LYS A 55 -21.07 9.23 0.49
C LYS A 55 -19.91 8.43 1.09
N ARG A 56 -19.38 7.50 0.31
CA ARG A 56 -18.24 6.66 0.67
C ARG A 56 -17.25 6.66 -0.49
N VAL A 57 -16.04 7.17 -0.25
CA VAL A 57 -14.98 7.24 -1.27
C VAL A 57 -13.70 6.65 -0.73
N ASN A 58 -13.17 5.62 -1.40
CA ASN A 58 -11.84 5.11 -1.13
C ASN A 58 -10.81 5.93 -1.92
N TRP A 59 -9.92 6.63 -1.22
CA TRP A 59 -8.93 7.52 -1.82
C TRP A 59 -7.94 6.81 -2.76
N LEU A 60 -7.61 5.54 -2.49
CA LEU A 60 -6.63 4.77 -3.28
C LEU A 60 -7.23 4.15 -4.53
N GLN A 61 -8.55 3.97 -4.59
CA GLN A 61 -9.23 3.22 -5.67
C GLN A 61 -10.17 4.09 -6.52
N ASP A 62 -10.66 5.20 -5.99
CA ASP A 62 -11.54 6.09 -6.74
C ASP A 62 -10.73 6.87 -7.80
N LEU A 63 -11.16 6.75 -9.06
CA LEU A 63 -10.50 7.35 -10.22
C LEU A 63 -10.47 8.89 -10.17
N SER A 64 -11.32 9.54 -9.37
CA SER A 64 -11.33 11.00 -9.18
C SER A 64 -10.46 11.49 -8.01
N MET A 65 -9.86 10.57 -7.25
CA MET A 65 -9.07 10.87 -6.05
C MET A 65 -7.56 10.77 -6.31
N LEU A 66 -6.81 9.99 -5.54
CA LEU A 66 -5.35 9.91 -5.63
C LEU A 66 -4.90 9.52 -7.05
N LEU A 67 -5.65 8.60 -7.68
CA LEU A 67 -5.38 8.15 -9.05
C LEU A 67 -5.47 9.29 -10.08
N ALA A 68 -6.38 10.26 -9.91
CA ALA A 68 -6.43 11.44 -10.79
C ALA A 68 -5.25 12.40 -10.58
N LYS A 69 -4.70 12.45 -9.37
CA LYS A 69 -3.58 13.35 -9.02
C LYS A 69 -2.23 12.76 -9.40
N VAL A 70 -2.12 11.44 -9.39
CA VAL A 70 -0.88 10.72 -9.67
C VAL A 70 -1.15 9.58 -10.67
N PRO A 71 -1.49 9.90 -11.93
CA PRO A 71 -2.04 8.93 -12.89
C PRO A 71 -1.08 7.80 -13.29
N LYS A 72 0.23 8.04 -13.17
CA LYS A 72 1.30 7.07 -13.46
C LYS A 72 1.89 6.45 -12.20
N SER A 73 1.04 6.21 -11.19
CA SER A 73 1.45 5.60 -9.93
C SER A 73 1.10 4.12 -9.85
N ARG A 74 1.96 3.34 -9.20
CA ARG A 74 1.66 1.98 -8.75
C ARG A 74 1.43 2.03 -7.24
N ILE A 75 0.34 1.41 -6.79
CA ILE A 75 -0.02 1.42 -5.37
C ILE A 75 0.08 0.02 -4.80
N THR A 76 0.86 -0.11 -3.72
CA THR A 76 0.96 -1.33 -2.92
C THR A 76 0.59 -1.07 -1.46
N VAL A 77 0.12 -2.11 -0.78
CA VAL A 77 -0.60 -2.06 0.50
C VAL A 77 -0.29 -3.27 1.37
#